data_AF-A0A2D5YK35-F1
#
_entry.id   AF-A0A2D5YK35-F1
#
_cell.length_a   1.000
_cell.length_b   1.000
_cell.length_c   1.000
_cell.angle_alpha   90.00
_cell.angle_beta   90.00
_cell.angle_gamma   90.00
#
_symmetry.space_group_name_H-M   'P 1'
#
loop_
_entity.id
_entity.type
_entity.pdbx_description
1 polymer ?
#
loop_
_entity_poly.entity_id
_entity_poly.type
_entity_poly.pdbx_seq_one_letter_code
_entity_poly.pdbx_strand_id
1 'polypeptide(L)'
;MRIKILFFFLCSLLCAHANDFYKTGERSFDEYHGPYNPELKVTYKTGEILFEDDVYKRHYPMDHINNDILPLYDFFQTYLSQTLDCPDDFYFKNKDYLHYLYRLTTISHLYEYLRQVHISLYQMGELEQECSLDYDQLFGQCSPKSKDMKSFLKRVDNHFFDIIDWGRFSFLPKNATSSKLTSFHGKGFVNRLVKSDDGLEASLNLTCHKLREQIMSTCSETDSLYGMSKLPKMTDFIKDQSAYKIINSIGTGKECIQRFKSSSKHLEVYSGIAKKFLNKSIHKDYRLFFYGALREFDELGIEVIKSEEPEIVEKVEKVEKKDIEKKVVKEVIKEKRKRVVIRKSFKIKEDKKDTKTALEKAVLEYVKSKKPTLVDLEKAKSEYQFSKSLIKKFNGPLRPYQTIKALKEMRQKDTLGSIGTPFSYLFLRYLLDYELHQGLFNLQTALGNSFYIIDDIKKVKKPVKVKLINNKETNYQWKLFVEEVTGV
;
A
#
# COMPACT_ATOMS: atom_id res chain seq x y z
N MET A 1 17.97 54.19 -16.37
CA MET A 1 17.47 52.80 -16.21
C MET A 1 17.64 51.91 -17.45
N ARG A 2 17.78 52.46 -18.68
CA ARG A 2 17.91 51.66 -19.92
C ARG A 2 19.30 51.04 -20.19
N ILE A 3 20.37 51.54 -19.56
CA ILE A 3 21.73 51.00 -19.75
C ILE A 3 22.00 49.72 -18.93
N LYS A 4 21.29 49.53 -17.80
CA LYS A 4 21.47 48.35 -16.94
C LYS A 4 20.82 47.08 -17.51
N ILE A 5 19.81 47.22 -18.39
CA ILE A 5 19.12 46.08 -19.02
C ILE A 5 19.93 45.54 -20.21
N LEU A 6 20.68 46.39 -20.91
CA LEU A 6 21.54 45.97 -22.03
C LEU A 6 22.74 45.13 -21.56
N PHE A 7 23.27 45.42 -20.36
CA PHE A 7 24.39 44.68 -19.79
C PHE A 7 23.99 43.26 -19.33
N PHE A 8 22.73 43.08 -18.91
CA PHE A 8 22.23 41.79 -18.47
C PHE A 8 21.97 40.82 -19.64
N PHE A 9 21.62 41.34 -20.82
CA PHE A 9 21.39 40.52 -22.02
C PHE A 9 22.68 40.13 -22.77
N LEU A 10 23.74 40.95 -22.71
CA LEU A 10 25.01 40.60 -23.34
C LEU A 10 25.76 39.48 -22.59
N CYS A 11 25.56 39.37 -21.27
CA CYS A 11 26.27 38.39 -20.45
C CYS A 11 25.73 36.95 -20.62
N SER A 12 24.46 36.79 -21.00
CA SER A 12 23.84 35.48 -21.24
C SER A 12 24.22 34.83 -22.57
N LEU A 13 24.81 35.59 -23.52
CA LEU A 13 25.19 35.07 -24.85
C LEU A 13 26.64 34.56 -24.92
N LEU A 14 27.45 34.75 -23.90
CA LEU A 14 28.87 34.33 -23.88
C LEU A 14 29.14 33.02 -23.12
N CYS A 15 28.12 32.39 -22.50
CA CYS A 15 28.32 31.16 -21.72
C CYS A 15 28.02 29.86 -22.49
N ALA A 16 27.88 29.90 -23.81
CA ALA A 16 27.70 28.69 -24.62
C ALA A 16 28.92 28.47 -25.51
N HIS A 17 29.96 27.81 -24.98
CA HIS A 17 30.83 26.82 -25.64
C HIS A 17 32.08 26.55 -24.80
N ALA A 18 32.12 25.43 -24.09
CA ALA A 18 33.37 24.74 -23.80
C ALA A 18 33.04 23.29 -23.41
N ASN A 19 33.08 22.40 -24.42
CA ASN A 19 33.24 20.97 -24.19
C ASN A 19 34.70 20.69 -23.80
N ASP A 20 34.83 19.73 -22.88
CA ASP A 20 36.05 19.24 -22.27
C ASP A 20 37.20 18.95 -23.23
N PHE A 21 38.36 19.53 -22.90
CA PHE A 21 39.65 18.88 -23.05
C PHE A 21 40.43 19.11 -21.76
N TYR A 22 40.52 18.09 -20.91
CA TYR A 22 41.41 18.09 -19.75
C TYR A 22 42.86 18.09 -20.25
N LYS A 23 43.45 19.28 -20.37
CA LYS A 23 44.90 19.44 -20.45
C LYS A 23 45.46 19.37 -19.03
N THR A 24 46.09 18.26 -18.68
CA THR A 24 47.01 18.17 -17.56
C THR A 24 48.28 18.95 -17.92
N GLY A 25 48.28 20.24 -17.63
CA GLY A 25 49.45 21.10 -17.68
C GLY A 25 49.35 22.10 -16.54
N GLU A 26 50.47 22.35 -15.86
CA GLU A 26 50.57 23.41 -14.86
C GLU A 26 50.08 24.73 -15.47
N ARG A 27 49.03 25.30 -14.88
CA ARG A 27 48.58 26.65 -15.22
C ARG A 27 49.45 27.65 -14.47
N SER A 28 49.72 28.78 -15.12
CA SER A 28 50.36 29.94 -14.49
C SER A 28 49.64 30.30 -13.19
N PHE A 29 50.40 30.47 -12.10
CA PHE A 29 49.88 30.78 -10.76
C PHE A 29 49.11 32.10 -10.69
N ASP A 30 49.27 32.98 -11.68
CA ASP A 30 48.59 34.29 -11.73
C ASP A 30 47.07 34.20 -11.95
N GLU A 31 46.54 33.04 -12.37
CA GLU A 31 45.11 32.83 -12.64
C GLU A 31 44.45 31.78 -11.72
N TYR A 32 45.15 31.27 -10.71
CA TYR A 32 44.60 30.27 -9.80
C TYR A 32 43.73 30.91 -8.72
N HIS A 33 42.40 30.80 -8.89
CA HIS A 33 41.39 31.21 -7.89
C HIS A 33 40.89 30.05 -7.03
N GLY A 34 41.63 28.94 -6.94
CA GLY A 34 41.28 27.81 -6.08
C GLY A 34 41.70 28.02 -4.62
N PRO A 35 41.43 27.05 -3.74
CA PRO A 35 41.84 27.12 -2.34
C PRO A 35 43.38 27.11 -2.23
N TYR A 36 43.91 27.90 -1.32
CA TYR A 36 45.31 27.98 -0.98
C TYR A 36 45.85 26.61 -0.53
N ASN A 37 45.05 25.83 0.23
CA ASN A 37 45.32 24.42 0.49
C ASN A 37 44.37 23.50 -0.31
N PRO A 38 44.86 22.63 -1.21
CA PRO A 38 44.03 21.66 -1.93
C PRO A 38 43.48 20.53 -1.05
N GLU A 39 43.84 20.46 0.23
CA GLU A 39 43.38 19.42 1.15
C GLU A 39 41.86 19.50 1.40
N LEU A 40 41.23 18.32 1.36
CA LEU A 40 39.78 18.15 1.48
C LEU A 40 39.45 17.50 2.81
N LYS A 41 38.65 18.19 3.64
CA LYS A 41 38.04 17.59 4.83
C LYS A 41 36.66 17.07 4.48
N VAL A 42 36.54 15.75 4.51
CA VAL A 42 35.25 15.06 4.39
C VAL A 42 34.68 14.88 5.78
N THR A 43 33.60 15.59 6.09
CA THR A 43 32.96 15.44 7.40
C THR A 43 32.22 14.11 7.44
N TYR A 44 32.79 13.10 8.12
CA TYR A 44 32.24 11.74 8.17
C TYR A 44 30.79 11.66 8.71
N LYS A 45 30.31 12.70 9.42
CA LYS A 45 28.94 12.78 9.94
C LYS A 45 27.90 13.23 8.91
N THR A 46 28.24 14.14 8.00
CA THR A 46 27.31 14.77 7.03
C THR A 46 27.60 14.39 5.58
N GLY A 47 28.82 13.91 5.27
CA GLY A 47 29.26 13.61 3.91
C GLY A 47 29.64 14.83 3.09
N GLU A 48 29.67 16.02 3.70
CA GLU A 48 30.08 17.26 3.05
C GLU A 48 31.59 17.25 2.80
N ILE A 49 31.98 17.67 1.60
CA ILE A 49 33.36 17.88 1.18
C ILE A 49 33.63 19.37 1.34
N LEU A 50 34.50 19.71 2.28
CA LEU A 50 34.91 21.09 2.54
C LEU A 50 36.38 21.24 2.19
N PHE A 51 36.72 22.29 1.46
CA PHE A 51 38.12 22.69 1.30
C PHE A 51 38.64 23.18 2.65
N GLU A 52 39.91 22.90 2.94
CA GLU A 52 40.50 23.30 4.21
C GLU A 52 40.45 24.83 4.40
N ASP A 53 40.57 25.60 3.33
CA ASP A 53 40.37 27.05 3.34
C ASP A 53 38.96 27.48 3.80
N ASP A 54 37.92 26.74 3.41
CA ASP A 54 36.54 27.03 3.81
C ASP A 54 36.29 26.63 5.26
N VAL A 55 36.99 25.60 5.73
CA VAL A 55 37.01 25.20 7.14
C VAL A 55 37.74 26.28 7.93
N TYR A 56 38.93 26.69 7.49
CA TYR A 56 39.74 27.72 8.11
C TYR A 56 38.98 29.04 8.16
N LYS A 57 38.38 29.54 7.07
CA LYS A 57 37.60 30.79 7.11
C LYS A 57 36.41 30.75 8.06
N ARG A 58 35.75 29.58 8.20
CA ARG A 58 34.65 29.40 9.15
C ARG A 58 35.12 29.36 10.60
N HIS A 59 36.26 28.75 10.85
CA HIS A 59 36.79 28.56 12.20
C HIS A 59 37.77 29.66 12.61
N TYR A 60 38.34 30.44 11.69
CA TYR A 60 39.34 31.48 11.95
C TYR A 60 38.91 32.47 13.03
N PRO A 61 37.66 33.00 13.03
CA PRO A 61 37.21 33.84 14.12
C PRO A 61 37.15 33.08 15.46
N MET A 62 36.80 31.79 15.43
CA MET A 62 36.61 30.95 16.62
C MET A 62 37.89 30.32 17.16
N ASP A 63 38.85 29.98 16.31
CA ASP A 63 40.18 29.44 16.64
C ASP A 63 41.08 30.52 17.29
N HIS A 64 40.72 31.79 17.09
CA HIS A 64 41.37 32.96 17.71
C HIS A 64 40.59 33.46 18.94
N ILE A 65 39.42 32.88 19.20
CA ILE A 65 38.68 33.02 20.45
C ILE A 65 39.12 31.86 21.36
N ASN A 66 39.17 32.09 22.68
CA ASN A 66 39.69 31.13 23.66
C ASN A 66 39.21 29.68 23.40
N ASN A 67 40.12 28.69 23.44
CA ASN A 67 39.86 27.27 23.16
C ASN A 67 38.72 26.66 24.01
N ASP A 68 38.36 27.28 25.13
CA ASP A 68 37.23 26.88 25.97
C ASP A 68 35.85 27.18 25.34
N ILE A 69 35.78 28.09 24.36
CA ILE A 69 34.53 28.52 23.71
C ILE A 69 34.12 27.59 22.57
N LEU A 70 35.09 26.95 21.89
CA LEU A 70 34.81 25.99 20.82
C LEU A 70 34.00 24.77 21.29
N PRO A 71 34.35 24.09 22.41
CA PRO A 71 33.51 23.06 23.02
C PRO A 71 32.13 23.59 23.42
N LEU A 72 32.04 24.85 23.84
CA LEU A 72 30.78 25.48 24.25
C LEU A 72 29.87 25.74 23.05
N TYR A 73 30.44 26.17 21.91
CA TYR A 73 29.73 26.34 20.65
C TYR A 73 29.26 24.99 20.08
N ASP A 74 30.12 23.98 20.07
CA ASP A 74 29.75 22.63 19.65
C ASP A 74 28.68 22.03 20.57
N PHE A 75 28.80 22.22 21.88
CA PHE A 75 27.77 21.86 22.85
C PHE A 75 26.47 22.63 22.59
N PHE A 76 26.53 23.93 22.31
CA PHE A 76 25.35 24.74 22.01
C PHE A 76 24.66 24.29 20.71
N GLN A 77 25.41 24.12 19.62
CA GLN A 77 24.86 23.73 18.32
C GLN A 77 24.42 22.26 18.25
N THR A 78 25.09 21.38 18.97
CA THR A 78 24.82 19.93 18.87
C THR A 78 23.88 19.44 19.96
N TYR A 79 23.86 20.07 21.14
CA TYR A 79 23.12 19.60 22.31
C TYR A 79 22.09 20.61 22.80
N LEU A 80 22.51 21.86 23.09
CA LEU A 80 21.63 22.84 23.73
C LEU A 80 20.51 23.31 22.80
N SER A 81 20.83 23.75 21.58
CA SER A 81 19.87 24.19 20.56
C SER A 81 18.85 23.10 20.23
N GLN A 82 19.30 21.86 19.99
CA GLN A 82 18.39 20.73 19.73
C GLN A 82 17.45 20.42 20.91
N THR A 83 17.89 20.66 22.14
CA THR A 83 17.09 20.43 23.35
C THR A 83 16.13 21.59 23.62
N LEU A 84 16.53 22.82 23.32
CA LEU A 84 15.67 24.01 23.37
C LEU A 84 14.58 23.95 22.30
N ASP A 85 14.93 23.48 21.09
CA ASP A 85 14.00 23.39 19.98
C ASP A 85 13.08 22.17 20.06
N CYS A 86 13.51 21.07 20.71
CA CYS A 86 12.65 19.92 21.01
C CYS A 86 12.76 19.55 22.50
N PRO A 87 11.85 20.09 23.35
CA PRO A 87 11.89 19.90 24.80
C PRO A 87 11.89 18.42 25.20
N ASP A 88 12.61 18.08 26.27
CA ASP A 88 12.76 16.69 26.75
C ASP A 88 11.43 15.98 26.95
N ASP A 89 10.49 16.61 27.67
CA ASP A 89 9.17 16.04 27.94
C ASP A 89 8.43 15.69 26.64
N PHE A 90 8.51 16.56 25.64
CA PHE A 90 7.88 16.36 24.34
C PHE A 90 8.61 15.29 23.52
N TYR A 91 9.94 15.30 23.53
CA TYR A 91 10.77 14.32 22.84
C TYR A 91 10.51 12.91 23.37
N PHE A 92 10.61 12.69 24.68
CA PHE A 92 10.43 11.37 25.28
C PHE A 92 9.02 10.84 25.09
N LYS A 93 8.00 11.71 25.11
CA LYS A 93 6.62 11.33 24.80
C LYS A 93 6.42 10.83 23.37
N ASN A 94 7.18 11.37 22.41
CA ASN A 94 7.03 11.06 20.98
C ASN A 94 8.11 10.14 20.42
N LYS A 95 9.16 9.81 21.17
CA LYS A 95 10.31 9.01 20.72
C LYS A 95 9.89 7.66 20.12
N ASP A 96 9.01 6.94 20.81
CA ASP A 96 8.54 5.62 20.35
C ASP A 96 7.69 5.74 19.09
N TYR A 97 6.90 6.81 18.98
CA TYR A 97 6.10 7.08 17.80
C TYR A 97 6.98 7.47 16.60
N LEU A 98 8.04 8.26 16.81
CA LEU A 98 9.05 8.55 15.79
C LEU A 98 9.69 7.26 15.27
N HIS A 99 10.09 6.37 16.16
CA HIS A 99 10.64 5.06 15.78
C HIS A 99 9.63 4.25 14.97
N TYR A 100 8.37 4.21 15.42
CA TYR A 100 7.27 3.58 14.70
C TYR A 100 7.09 4.14 13.27
N LEU A 101 7.16 5.46 13.07
CA LEU A 101 7.03 6.07 11.73
C LEU A 101 8.15 5.64 10.78
N TYR A 102 9.39 5.52 11.27
CA TYR A 102 10.49 4.98 10.47
C TYR A 102 10.27 3.51 10.11
N ARG A 103 9.83 2.68 11.06
CA ARG A 103 9.47 1.28 10.80
C ARG A 103 8.36 1.16 9.78
N LEU A 104 7.29 1.93 9.92
CA LEU A 104 6.15 1.96 9.02
C LEU A 104 6.57 2.35 7.60
N THR A 105 7.38 3.39 7.48
CA THR A 105 7.95 3.82 6.18
C THR A 105 8.78 2.71 5.56
N THR A 106 9.59 2.03 6.36
CA THR A 106 10.41 0.89 5.92
C THR A 106 9.55 -0.25 5.38
N ILE A 107 8.59 -0.71 6.18
CA ILE A 107 7.68 -1.81 5.81
C ILE A 107 6.98 -1.46 4.50
N SER A 108 6.43 -0.25 4.41
CA SER A 108 5.72 0.22 3.22
C SER A 108 6.60 0.23 1.97
N HIS A 109 7.85 0.68 2.13
CA HIS A 109 8.80 0.70 1.02
C HIS A 109 9.26 -0.70 0.60
N LEU A 110 9.60 -1.56 1.55
CA LEU A 110 10.02 -2.94 1.28
C LEU A 110 8.89 -3.75 0.65
N TYR A 111 7.64 -3.51 1.08
CA TYR A 111 6.47 -4.15 0.51
C TYR A 111 6.27 -3.80 -0.97
N GLU A 112 6.45 -2.53 -1.37
CA GLU A 112 6.37 -2.16 -2.79
C GLU A 112 7.46 -2.85 -3.64
N TYR A 113 8.67 -3.01 -3.10
CA TYR A 113 9.71 -3.81 -3.76
C TYR A 113 9.31 -5.28 -3.86
N LEU A 114 8.78 -5.85 -2.77
CA LEU A 114 8.33 -7.23 -2.73
C LEU A 114 7.22 -7.47 -3.76
N ARG A 115 6.27 -6.54 -3.87
CA ARG A 115 5.21 -6.55 -4.88
C ARG A 115 5.77 -6.54 -6.30
N GLN A 116 6.79 -5.72 -6.57
CA GLN A 116 7.45 -5.72 -7.88
C GLN A 116 8.20 -7.03 -8.18
N VAL A 117 8.82 -7.65 -7.16
CA VAL A 117 9.46 -8.98 -7.29
C VAL A 117 8.41 -10.04 -7.60
N HIS A 118 7.28 -10.03 -6.88
CA HIS A 118 6.15 -10.92 -7.12
C HIS A 118 5.61 -10.80 -8.55
N ILE A 119 5.44 -9.57 -9.05
CA ILE A 119 5.04 -9.32 -10.45
C ILE A 119 6.11 -9.83 -11.43
N SER A 120 7.39 -9.65 -11.13
CA SER A 120 8.49 -10.12 -11.98
C SER A 120 8.50 -11.64 -12.12
N LEU A 121 8.29 -12.37 -11.01
CA LEU A 121 8.18 -13.83 -10.98
C LEU A 121 6.95 -14.32 -11.75
N TYR A 122 5.81 -13.63 -11.62
CA TYR A 122 4.63 -13.91 -12.45
C TYR A 122 4.96 -13.83 -13.95
N GLN A 123 5.62 -12.74 -14.36
CA GLN A 123 5.99 -12.52 -15.76
C GLN A 123 6.96 -13.58 -16.31
N MET A 124 7.73 -14.26 -15.44
CA MET A 124 8.70 -15.30 -15.84
C MET A 124 8.09 -16.69 -16.07
N GLY A 125 6.80 -16.87 -15.81
CA GLY A 125 6.12 -18.14 -16.05
C GLY A 125 5.26 -18.62 -14.88
N GLU A 126 4.54 -17.70 -14.24
CA GLU A 126 3.63 -18.01 -13.13
C GLU A 126 4.34 -18.55 -11.86
N LEU A 127 5.55 -18.04 -11.59
CA LEU A 127 6.34 -18.38 -10.40
C LEU A 127 6.02 -17.49 -9.19
N GLU A 128 4.93 -16.73 -9.23
CA GLU A 128 4.63 -15.73 -8.20
C GLU A 128 4.33 -16.34 -6.83
N GLN A 129 3.96 -17.62 -6.79
CA GLN A 129 3.71 -18.37 -5.55
C GLN A 129 4.97 -18.46 -4.67
N GLU A 130 6.16 -18.50 -5.27
CA GLU A 130 7.44 -18.52 -4.55
C GLU A 130 7.63 -17.23 -3.73
N CYS A 131 7.05 -16.13 -4.24
CA CYS A 131 7.02 -14.83 -3.58
C CYS A 131 5.59 -14.31 -3.34
N SER A 132 4.71 -15.16 -2.82
CA SER A 132 3.35 -14.74 -2.42
C SER A 132 3.31 -13.49 -1.52
N LEU A 133 2.34 -12.63 -1.78
CA LEU A 133 2.08 -11.44 -0.98
C LEU A 133 1.10 -11.68 0.18
N ASP A 134 0.62 -12.93 0.37
CA ASP A 134 -0.42 -13.26 1.36
C ASP A 134 -0.09 -12.73 2.77
N TYR A 135 -1.08 -12.09 3.40
CA TYR A 135 -0.94 -11.48 4.71
C TYR A 135 -0.39 -12.46 5.75
N ASP A 136 -0.89 -13.69 5.77
CA ASP A 136 -0.45 -14.70 6.74
C ASP A 136 1.05 -15.03 6.60
N GLN A 137 1.58 -14.98 5.38
CA GLN A 137 3.00 -15.24 5.11
C GLN A 137 3.90 -14.03 5.39
N LEU A 138 3.40 -12.81 5.22
CA LEU A 138 4.17 -11.58 5.42
C LEU A 138 4.08 -11.04 6.84
N PHE A 139 2.88 -11.07 7.41
CA PHE A 139 2.54 -10.40 8.66
C PHE A 139 2.01 -11.34 9.74
N GLY A 140 1.52 -12.54 9.38
CA GLY A 140 0.97 -13.50 10.35
C GLY A 140 1.98 -13.97 11.40
N GLN A 141 3.28 -13.90 11.12
CA GLN A 141 4.35 -14.26 12.06
C GLN A 141 4.91 -13.06 12.85
N CYS A 142 4.41 -11.84 12.60
CA CYS A 142 4.87 -10.66 13.31
C CYS A 142 4.47 -10.70 14.79
N SER A 143 5.39 -10.34 15.67
CA SER A 143 5.16 -10.26 17.12
C SER A 143 5.41 -8.85 17.67
N PRO A 144 4.58 -7.85 17.29
CA PRO A 144 4.78 -6.46 17.70
C PRO A 144 4.61 -6.26 19.21
N LYS A 145 5.38 -5.34 19.80
CA LYS A 145 5.29 -4.96 21.22
C LYS A 145 4.44 -3.71 21.40
N SER A 146 4.69 -2.68 20.60
CA SER A 146 4.02 -1.37 20.69
C SER A 146 2.53 -1.44 20.33
N LYS A 147 1.75 -0.49 20.89
CA LYS A 147 0.33 -0.32 20.58
C LYS A 147 0.12 0.10 19.11
N ASP A 148 0.98 0.96 18.59
CA ASP A 148 0.89 1.48 17.22
C ASP A 148 1.11 0.38 16.17
N MET A 149 2.12 -0.49 16.37
CA MET A 149 2.38 -1.59 15.45
C MET A 149 1.29 -2.68 15.52
N LYS A 150 0.77 -3.00 16.71
CA LYS A 150 -0.39 -3.88 16.85
C LYS A 150 -1.62 -3.36 16.10
N SER A 151 -1.89 -2.06 16.23
CA SER A 151 -3.02 -1.41 15.56
C SER A 151 -2.84 -1.42 14.05
N PHE A 152 -1.62 -1.14 13.57
CA PHE A 152 -1.27 -1.27 12.15
C PHE A 152 -1.55 -2.68 11.61
N LEU A 153 -1.04 -3.73 12.25
CA LEU A 153 -1.26 -5.11 11.78
C LEU A 153 -2.75 -5.46 11.74
N LYS A 154 -3.53 -5.08 12.77
CA LYS A 154 -4.99 -5.28 12.78
C LYS A 154 -5.69 -4.56 11.63
N ARG A 155 -5.29 -3.32 11.30
CA ARG A 155 -5.87 -2.57 10.19
C ARG A 155 -5.52 -3.19 8.84
N VAL A 156 -4.27 -3.63 8.69
CA VAL A 156 -3.72 -4.24 7.48
C VAL A 156 -4.34 -5.61 7.21
N ASP A 157 -4.52 -6.46 8.22
CA ASP A 157 -5.29 -7.72 8.11
C ASP A 157 -6.71 -7.48 7.58
N ASN A 158 -7.31 -6.37 8.04
CA ASN A 158 -8.65 -5.98 7.62
C ASN A 158 -8.75 -5.43 6.20
N HIS A 159 -7.68 -4.87 5.68
CA HIS A 159 -7.69 -4.09 4.45
C HIS A 159 -6.47 -4.45 3.60
N PHE A 160 -6.14 -5.72 3.47
CA PHE A 160 -4.97 -6.10 2.70
C PHE A 160 -5.25 -5.99 1.20
N PHE A 161 -4.57 -5.05 0.51
CA PHE A 161 -4.77 -4.78 -0.93
C PHE A 161 -3.71 -5.47 -1.79
N ASP A 162 -3.88 -6.76 -2.02
CA ASP A 162 -3.09 -7.50 -3.02
C ASP A 162 -3.67 -7.41 -4.44
N ILE A 163 -4.37 -6.31 -4.75
CA ILE A 163 -4.91 -6.13 -6.09
C ILE A 163 -3.79 -5.64 -7.01
N ILE A 164 -3.30 -6.56 -7.83
CA ILE A 164 -2.39 -6.29 -8.94
C ILE A 164 -3.22 -6.32 -10.22
N ASP A 165 -3.14 -5.25 -11.00
CA ASP A 165 -3.67 -5.24 -12.36
C ASP A 165 -2.73 -6.05 -13.27
N TRP A 166 -2.99 -7.35 -13.33
CA TRP A 166 -2.21 -8.29 -14.11
C TRP A 166 -2.29 -8.05 -15.62
N GLY A 167 -3.34 -7.37 -16.10
CA GLY A 167 -3.47 -6.99 -17.51
C GLY A 167 -2.36 -6.04 -17.97
N ARG A 168 -1.78 -5.29 -17.03
CA ARG A 168 -0.65 -4.39 -17.28
C ARG A 168 0.70 -5.11 -17.44
N PHE A 169 0.81 -6.36 -16.98
CA PHE A 169 2.08 -7.09 -16.91
C PHE A 169 2.02 -8.36 -17.76
N SER A 170 2.37 -8.23 -19.04
CA SER A 170 2.44 -9.37 -19.96
C SER A 170 3.54 -10.35 -19.60
N PHE A 171 3.32 -11.63 -19.89
CA PHE A 171 4.35 -12.67 -19.79
C PHE A 171 5.58 -12.34 -20.63
N LEU A 172 6.73 -12.70 -20.10
CA LEU A 172 8.00 -12.64 -20.77
C LEU A 172 8.28 -13.99 -21.48
N PRO A 173 9.02 -14.00 -22.60
CA PRO A 173 9.48 -15.25 -23.20
C PRO A 173 10.33 -16.06 -22.21
N LYS A 174 10.36 -17.39 -22.35
CA LYS A 174 11.14 -18.29 -21.47
C LYS A 174 12.64 -17.95 -21.36
N ASN A 175 13.20 -17.27 -22.37
CA ASN A 175 14.61 -16.83 -22.40
C ASN A 175 14.74 -15.32 -22.19
N ALA A 176 13.84 -14.70 -21.44
CA ALA A 176 13.87 -13.27 -21.22
C ALA A 176 15.07 -12.86 -20.36
N THR A 177 15.79 -11.85 -20.85
CA THR A 177 16.93 -11.25 -20.16
C THR A 177 16.47 -10.15 -19.20
N SER A 178 17.34 -9.76 -18.27
CA SER A 178 17.16 -8.60 -17.39
C SER A 178 16.83 -7.31 -18.15
N SER A 179 17.30 -7.17 -19.39
CA SER A 179 16.97 -6.06 -20.28
C SER A 179 15.46 -5.97 -20.58
N LYS A 180 14.79 -7.11 -20.75
CA LYS A 180 13.34 -7.14 -20.99
C LYS A 180 12.54 -6.89 -19.72
N LEU A 181 13.03 -7.35 -18.57
CA LEU A 181 12.46 -6.97 -17.27
C LEU A 181 12.60 -5.45 -17.03
N THR A 182 13.71 -4.88 -17.51
CA THR A 182 14.03 -3.45 -17.37
C THR A 182 13.04 -2.55 -18.11
N SER A 183 12.49 -2.99 -19.26
CA SER A 183 11.48 -2.19 -19.96
C SER A 183 10.15 -2.10 -19.21
N PHE A 184 9.82 -3.07 -18.36
CA PHE A 184 8.57 -3.07 -17.57
C PHE A 184 8.72 -2.39 -16.22
N HIS A 185 9.82 -2.67 -15.50
CA HIS A 185 10.00 -2.22 -14.11
C HIS A 185 11.00 -1.08 -13.95
N GLY A 186 11.69 -0.71 -15.04
CA GLY A 186 12.72 0.32 -15.06
C GLY A 186 14.09 -0.21 -14.62
N LYS A 187 15.13 0.41 -15.18
CA LYS A 187 16.54 0.01 -14.99
C LYS A 187 16.97 0.06 -13.52
N GLY A 188 16.40 0.99 -12.76
CA GLY A 188 16.69 1.16 -11.35
C GLY A 188 16.24 -0.03 -10.50
N PHE A 189 15.15 -0.70 -10.83
CA PHE A 189 14.67 -1.87 -10.10
C PHE A 189 15.48 -3.11 -10.46
N VAL A 190 15.63 -3.39 -11.76
CA VAL A 190 16.28 -4.62 -12.23
C VAL A 190 17.74 -4.70 -11.84
N ASN A 191 18.51 -3.62 -12.00
CA ASN A 191 19.92 -3.58 -11.58
C ASN A 191 20.12 -3.80 -10.07
N ARG A 192 19.07 -3.64 -9.26
CA ARG A 192 19.11 -3.91 -7.82
C ARG A 192 18.76 -5.34 -7.47
N LEU A 193 18.08 -6.06 -8.34
CA LEU A 193 17.70 -7.44 -8.09
C LEU A 193 18.70 -8.41 -8.70
N VAL A 194 19.22 -8.06 -9.88
CA VAL A 194 19.89 -8.99 -10.78
C VAL A 194 21.29 -8.48 -11.07
N LYS A 195 22.31 -9.31 -10.82
CA LYS A 195 23.70 -9.01 -11.19
C LYS A 195 24.08 -9.57 -12.56
N SER A 196 23.44 -10.64 -13.00
CA SER A 196 23.66 -11.34 -14.26
C SER A 196 22.36 -11.97 -14.76
N ASP A 197 22.24 -12.15 -16.08
CA ASP A 197 21.10 -12.85 -16.68
C ASP A 197 21.07 -14.34 -16.30
N ASP A 198 22.23 -14.94 -16.02
CA ASP A 198 22.35 -16.28 -15.46
C ASP A 198 21.76 -16.32 -14.04
N GLY A 199 20.70 -17.10 -13.84
CA GLY A 199 20.05 -17.26 -12.53
C GLY A 199 19.14 -16.09 -12.12
N LEU A 200 18.49 -15.44 -13.08
CA LEU A 200 17.51 -14.37 -12.85
C LEU A 200 16.43 -14.77 -11.82
N GLU A 201 15.80 -15.92 -12.02
CA GLU A 201 14.77 -16.47 -11.13
C GLU A 201 15.29 -16.68 -9.70
N ALA A 202 16.44 -17.36 -9.56
CA ALA A 202 17.09 -17.57 -8.27
C ALA A 202 17.43 -16.25 -7.56
N SER A 203 17.81 -15.22 -8.32
CA SER A 203 18.08 -13.88 -7.78
C SER A 203 16.81 -13.17 -7.29
N LEU A 204 15.70 -13.33 -8.01
CA LEU A 204 14.39 -12.82 -7.59
C LEU A 204 13.91 -13.51 -6.32
N ASN A 205 14.00 -14.84 -6.24
CA ASN A 205 13.63 -15.62 -5.06
C ASN A 205 14.48 -15.29 -3.83
N LEU A 206 15.80 -15.23 -3.99
CA LEU A 206 16.69 -14.81 -2.92
C LEU A 206 16.35 -13.40 -2.42
N THR A 207 15.97 -12.50 -3.34
CA THR A 207 15.56 -11.16 -2.95
C THR A 207 14.21 -11.17 -2.24
N CYS A 208 13.25 -11.96 -2.70
CA CYS A 208 11.97 -12.13 -2.05
C CYS A 208 12.13 -12.55 -0.59
N HIS A 209 12.91 -13.60 -0.31
CA HIS A 209 13.20 -14.06 1.04
C HIS A 209 13.81 -12.97 1.91
N LYS A 210 14.81 -12.26 1.39
CA LYS A 210 15.49 -11.16 2.10
C LYS A 210 14.56 -10.00 2.43
N LEU A 211 13.65 -9.65 1.52
CA LEU A 211 12.66 -8.60 1.76
C LEU A 211 11.64 -9.03 2.81
N ARG A 212 11.15 -10.27 2.75
CA ARG A 212 10.23 -10.85 3.74
C ARG A 212 10.84 -10.87 5.14
N GLU A 213 12.07 -11.35 5.30
CA GLU A 213 12.78 -11.36 6.59
C GLU A 213 12.94 -9.93 7.16
N GLN A 214 13.25 -8.97 6.30
CA GLN A 214 13.37 -7.57 6.74
C GLN A 214 12.02 -6.97 7.13
N ILE A 215 10.93 -7.27 6.41
CA ILE A 215 9.58 -6.86 6.80
C ILE A 215 9.20 -7.49 8.14
N MET A 216 9.43 -8.80 8.30
CA MET A 216 9.10 -9.57 9.49
C MET A 216 9.86 -9.10 10.75
N SER A 217 11.15 -8.80 10.64
CA SER A 217 11.92 -8.22 11.74
C SER A 217 11.44 -6.81 12.11
N THR A 218 11.09 -6.00 11.11
CA THR A 218 10.61 -4.62 11.32
C THR A 218 9.22 -4.57 11.95
N CYS A 219 8.28 -5.42 11.51
CA CYS A 219 6.94 -5.49 12.10
C CYS A 219 6.94 -6.15 13.49
N SER A 220 7.92 -7.02 13.78
CA SER A 220 8.10 -7.62 15.12
C SER A 220 8.90 -6.73 16.06
N GLU A 221 9.34 -5.56 15.59
CA GLU A 221 10.11 -4.57 16.37
C GLU A 221 11.43 -5.15 16.93
N THR A 222 12.00 -6.13 16.23
CA THR A 222 13.32 -6.72 16.52
C THR A 222 14.41 -6.17 15.61
N ASP A 223 14.05 -5.23 14.73
CA ASP A 223 14.95 -4.52 13.84
C ASP A 223 15.86 -3.53 14.57
N SER A 224 16.94 -3.14 13.89
CA SER A 224 17.84 -2.07 14.32
C SER A 224 17.71 -0.83 13.42
N LEU A 225 16.52 -0.60 12.85
CA LEU A 225 16.22 0.56 12.02
C LEU A 225 15.63 1.65 12.91
N TYR A 226 16.42 2.66 13.26
CA TYR A 226 15.97 3.80 14.06
C TYR A 226 15.66 5.00 13.16
N GLY A 227 16.32 6.15 13.37
CA GLY A 227 16.09 7.39 12.61
C GLY A 227 16.52 7.34 11.14
N MET A 228 17.06 6.22 10.69
CA MET A 228 17.60 6.03 9.36
C MET A 228 18.52 7.19 8.97
N SER A 229 19.51 7.49 9.82
CA SER A 229 20.37 8.66 9.71
C SER A 229 20.99 8.88 8.32
N LYS A 230 21.26 7.80 7.56
CA LYS A 230 21.87 7.83 6.22
C LYS A 230 20.86 8.01 5.07
N LEU A 231 19.56 8.09 5.35
CA LEU A 231 18.48 8.14 4.35
C LEU A 231 17.62 9.40 4.53
N PRO A 232 18.09 10.59 4.09
CA PRO A 232 17.37 11.85 4.28
C PRO A 232 15.97 11.81 3.68
N LYS A 233 15.80 11.13 2.54
CA LYS A 233 14.51 11.01 1.85
C LYS A 233 13.39 10.40 2.72
N MET A 234 13.72 9.47 3.62
CA MET A 234 12.72 8.89 4.52
C MET A 234 12.20 9.91 5.52
N THR A 235 13.08 10.81 5.97
CA THR A 235 12.70 11.92 6.83
C THR A 235 11.79 12.90 6.09
N ASP A 236 12.12 13.22 4.84
CA ASP A 236 11.31 14.12 4.02
C ASP A 236 9.93 13.52 3.74
N PHE A 237 9.87 12.23 3.41
CA PHE A 237 8.61 11.53 3.24
C PHE A 237 7.73 11.62 4.48
N ILE A 238 8.25 11.30 5.67
CA ILE A 238 7.49 11.37 6.93
C ILE A 238 6.92 12.77 7.15
N LYS A 239 7.71 13.83 6.92
CA LYS A 239 7.29 15.23 7.09
C LYS A 239 6.13 15.62 6.18
N ASP A 240 6.06 15.04 4.98
CA ASP A 240 5.01 15.30 4.02
C ASP A 240 3.70 14.55 4.33
N GLN A 241 3.68 13.65 5.32
CA GLN A 241 2.49 12.86 5.69
C GLN A 241 1.68 13.50 6.81
N SER A 242 0.39 13.18 6.88
CA SER A 242 -0.50 13.62 7.98
C SER A 242 0.00 13.18 9.36
N ALA A 243 0.60 11.99 9.46
CA ALA A 243 1.19 11.47 10.69
C ALA A 243 2.24 12.40 11.33
N TYR A 244 2.88 13.27 10.54
CA TYR A 244 3.82 14.27 11.04
C TYR A 244 3.16 15.30 11.96
N LYS A 245 1.85 15.56 11.82
CA LYS A 245 1.14 16.53 12.65
C LYS A 245 1.17 16.20 14.14
N ILE A 246 1.16 14.91 14.50
CA ILE A 246 1.20 14.47 15.90
C ILE A 246 2.52 14.90 16.54
N ILE A 247 3.63 14.62 15.87
CA ILE A 247 4.98 15.00 16.32
C ILE A 247 5.29 16.49 16.14
N ASN A 248 4.51 17.19 15.31
CA ASN A 248 4.63 18.63 15.09
C ASN A 248 3.53 19.45 15.80
N SER A 249 2.87 18.88 16.80
CA SER A 249 1.72 19.51 17.48
C SER A 249 2.06 20.84 18.15
N ILE A 250 3.31 21.03 18.58
CA ILE A 250 3.83 22.29 19.15
C ILE A 250 4.79 23.04 18.19
N GLY A 251 4.89 22.62 16.93
CA GLY A 251 5.75 23.24 15.93
C GLY A 251 7.23 22.80 15.93
N THR A 252 7.60 21.79 16.73
CA THR A 252 8.99 21.34 16.94
C THR A 252 9.31 19.99 16.28
N GLY A 253 8.41 19.47 15.44
CA GLY A 253 8.50 18.11 14.94
C GLY A 253 9.75 17.83 14.11
N LYS A 254 10.26 18.85 13.42
CA LYS A 254 11.44 18.74 12.55
C LYS A 254 12.68 18.55 13.41
N GLU A 255 12.79 19.33 14.47
CA GLU A 255 13.89 19.34 15.42
C GLU A 255 13.86 18.05 16.25
N CYS A 256 12.68 17.58 16.65
CA CYS A 256 12.51 16.27 17.29
C CYS A 256 12.92 15.10 16.40
N ILE A 257 12.63 15.14 15.09
CA ILE A 257 13.14 14.13 14.15
C ILE A 257 14.67 14.19 14.09
N GLN A 258 15.28 15.39 13.99
CA GLN A 258 16.74 15.50 13.94
C GLN A 258 17.39 15.00 15.23
N ARG A 259 16.82 15.33 16.38
CA ARG A 259 17.23 14.83 17.70
C ARG A 259 17.10 13.32 17.80
N PHE A 260 16.02 12.74 17.27
CA PHE A 260 15.86 11.28 17.20
C PHE A 260 16.97 10.66 16.36
N LYS A 261 17.22 11.19 15.16
CA LYS A 261 18.27 10.70 14.25
C LYS A 261 19.67 10.80 14.86
N SER A 262 19.99 11.92 15.52
CA SER A 262 21.30 12.13 16.13
C SER A 262 21.51 11.19 17.32
N SER A 263 20.52 11.09 18.21
CA SER A 263 20.59 10.24 19.39
C SER A 263 20.51 8.75 19.07
N SER A 264 19.79 8.33 18.03
CA SER A 264 19.64 6.91 17.67
C SER A 264 20.74 6.37 16.77
N LYS A 265 21.62 7.22 16.23
CA LYS A 265 22.62 6.85 15.21
C LYS A 265 23.52 5.68 15.62
N HIS A 266 23.89 5.59 16.90
CA HIS A 266 24.75 4.54 17.42
C HIS A 266 24.05 3.19 17.57
N LEU A 267 22.72 3.18 17.58
CA LEU A 267 21.88 1.97 17.66
C LEU A 267 21.54 1.41 16.27
N GLU A 268 21.81 2.18 15.20
CA GLU A 268 21.44 1.80 13.84
C GLU A 268 22.41 0.77 13.24
N VAL A 269 21.90 -0.43 12.99
CA VAL A 269 22.59 -1.45 12.18
C VAL A 269 21.87 -1.56 10.84
N TYR A 270 22.47 -0.94 9.82
CA TYR A 270 21.96 -1.01 8.46
C TYR A 270 22.27 -2.36 7.83
N SER A 271 21.26 -3.22 7.72
CA SER A 271 21.39 -4.43 6.90
C SER A 271 21.73 -4.03 5.45
N GLY A 272 22.57 -4.83 4.78
CA GLY A 272 22.96 -4.58 3.38
C GLY A 272 21.75 -4.51 2.43
N ILE A 273 20.68 -5.23 2.77
CA ILE A 273 19.41 -5.26 2.05
C ILE A 273 18.66 -3.93 2.21
N ALA A 274 18.44 -3.48 3.44
CA ALA A 274 17.81 -2.19 3.71
C ALA A 274 18.56 -1.05 3.01
N LYS A 275 19.90 -1.04 3.08
CA LYS A 275 20.73 -0.06 2.37
C LYS A 275 20.55 -0.13 0.84
N LYS A 276 20.40 -1.33 0.26
CA LYS A 276 20.24 -1.51 -1.20
C LYS A 276 18.90 -0.99 -1.71
N PHE A 277 17.82 -1.25 -0.98
CA PHE A 277 16.46 -0.94 -1.44
C PHE A 277 15.97 0.45 -1.02
N LEU A 278 16.41 0.96 0.13
CA LEU A 278 15.95 2.25 0.66
C LEU A 278 16.69 3.47 0.05
N ASN A 279 17.88 3.31 -0.53
CA ASN A 279 18.74 4.44 -0.95
C ASN A 279 18.33 5.19 -2.23
N LYS A 280 17.55 4.59 -3.14
CA LYS A 280 17.19 5.24 -4.41
C LYS A 280 15.71 5.00 -4.73
N SER A 281 15.00 6.10 -4.99
CA SER A 281 13.56 6.23 -5.27
C SER A 281 12.63 5.72 -4.17
N ILE A 282 12.01 6.68 -3.49
CA ILE A 282 10.79 6.54 -2.69
C ILE A 282 9.65 6.24 -3.67
N HIS A 283 8.92 5.12 -3.47
CA HIS A 283 7.77 4.76 -4.29
C HIS A 283 6.66 5.81 -4.09
N LYS A 284 5.83 6.08 -5.09
CA LYS A 284 4.71 7.04 -4.91
C LYS A 284 3.50 6.42 -4.21
N ASP A 285 3.37 5.10 -4.28
CA ASP A 285 2.25 4.33 -3.73
C ASP A 285 2.64 3.71 -2.38
N TYR A 286 2.53 4.45 -1.27
CA TYR A 286 2.74 3.88 0.08
C TYR A 286 1.45 3.43 0.73
N ARG A 287 0.81 2.43 0.13
CA ARG A 287 -0.52 1.96 0.55
C ARG A 287 -0.54 1.50 2.01
N LEU A 288 0.48 0.75 2.43
CA LEU A 288 0.60 0.29 3.82
C LEU A 288 0.86 1.43 4.80
N PHE A 289 1.56 2.50 4.38
CA PHE A 289 1.87 3.62 5.27
C PHE A 289 0.58 4.29 5.74
N PHE A 290 -0.38 4.48 4.83
CA PHE A 290 -1.67 5.07 5.15
C PHE A 290 -2.37 4.32 6.30
N TYR A 291 -2.37 2.99 6.27
CA TYR A 291 -2.98 2.17 7.33
C TYR A 291 -2.27 2.27 8.67
N GLY A 292 -0.97 2.55 8.71
CA GLY A 292 -0.28 2.78 9.97
C GLY A 292 -0.43 4.21 10.50
N ALA A 293 -0.53 5.18 9.58
CA ALA A 293 -0.55 6.61 9.88
C ALA A 293 -1.84 7.13 10.53
N LEU A 294 -2.87 6.29 10.75
CA LEU A 294 -4.19 6.74 11.24
C LEU A 294 -4.27 7.04 12.75
N ARG A 295 -3.14 7.10 13.46
CA ARG A 295 -3.12 7.38 14.90
C ARG A 295 -3.83 8.70 15.25
N GLU A 296 -3.73 9.72 14.38
CA GLU A 296 -4.40 11.01 14.56
C GLU A 296 -5.93 10.82 14.66
N PHE A 297 -6.50 9.90 13.88
CA PHE A 297 -7.92 9.61 13.90
C PHE A 297 -8.32 8.74 15.08
N ASP A 298 -7.47 7.77 15.47
CA ASP A 298 -7.69 6.96 16.66
C ASP A 298 -7.75 7.83 17.93
N GLU A 299 -6.87 8.82 18.06
CA GLU A 299 -6.87 9.76 19.20
C GLU A 299 -8.11 10.67 19.21
N LEU A 300 -8.70 10.92 18.05
CA LEU A 300 -9.95 11.68 17.89
C LEU A 300 -11.22 10.80 17.98
N GLY A 301 -11.07 9.47 18.12
CA GLY A 301 -12.19 8.53 18.14
C GLY A 301 -12.92 8.38 16.80
N ILE A 302 -12.26 8.73 15.68
CA ILE A 302 -12.82 8.65 14.34
C ILE A 302 -12.42 7.32 13.70
N GLU A 303 -13.36 6.40 13.54
CA GLU A 303 -13.14 5.18 12.76
C GLU A 303 -13.14 5.50 11.26
N VAL A 304 -11.96 5.80 10.70
CA VAL A 304 -11.76 5.99 9.24
C VAL A 304 -11.97 4.66 8.49
N ILE A 305 -11.87 3.55 9.21
CA ILE A 305 -11.99 2.20 8.70
C ILE A 305 -13.07 1.49 9.51
N LYS A 306 -14.22 1.18 8.90
CA LYS A 306 -15.28 0.41 9.55
C LYS A 306 -14.74 -0.95 9.97
N SER A 307 -14.60 -1.16 11.27
CA SER A 307 -14.30 -2.48 11.80
C SER A 307 -15.61 -3.28 11.87
N GLU A 308 -15.69 -4.39 11.14
CA GLU A 308 -16.71 -5.39 11.42
C GLU A 308 -16.31 -6.07 12.73
N GLU A 309 -17.00 -5.75 13.83
CA GLU A 309 -16.84 -6.50 15.06
C GLU A 309 -17.26 -7.96 14.79
N PRO A 310 -16.42 -8.95 15.13
CA PRO A 310 -16.82 -10.34 14.98
C PRO A 310 -17.98 -10.62 15.95
N GLU A 311 -19.11 -11.08 15.40
CA GLU A 311 -20.19 -11.65 16.21
C GLU A 311 -19.60 -12.74 17.12
N ILE A 312 -19.69 -12.51 18.43
CA ILE A 312 -19.28 -13.48 19.44
C ILE A 312 -20.23 -14.68 19.29
N VAL A 313 -19.77 -15.72 18.60
CA VAL A 313 -20.44 -17.02 18.60
C VAL A 313 -20.27 -17.59 20.01
N GLU A 314 -21.31 -17.48 20.84
CA GLU A 314 -21.37 -18.20 22.12
C GLU A 314 -21.09 -19.68 21.85
N LYS A 315 -19.93 -20.17 22.31
CA LYS A 315 -19.64 -21.59 22.39
C LYS A 315 -20.67 -22.21 23.33
N VAL A 316 -21.66 -22.88 22.75
CA VAL A 316 -22.52 -23.81 23.50
C VAL A 316 -21.63 -24.94 24.00
N GLU A 317 -21.33 -24.90 25.30
CA GLU A 317 -20.60 -25.95 26.00
C GLU A 317 -21.44 -27.24 25.96
N LYS A 318 -20.90 -28.27 25.32
CA LYS A 318 -21.55 -29.57 25.17
C LYS A 318 -21.37 -30.32 26.49
N VAL A 319 -22.35 -30.20 27.38
CA VAL A 319 -22.39 -30.99 28.62
C VAL A 319 -22.64 -32.46 28.28
N GLU A 320 -21.68 -33.32 28.63
CA GLU A 320 -21.80 -34.77 28.56
C GLU A 320 -22.91 -35.27 29.50
N LYS A 321 -23.79 -36.12 28.97
CA LYS A 321 -24.74 -36.89 29.75
C LYS A 321 -23.99 -37.95 30.58
N LYS A 322 -24.18 -37.91 31.90
CA LYS A 322 -24.10 -39.10 32.75
C LYS A 322 -25.47 -39.37 33.35
N ASP A 323 -25.94 -40.60 33.15
CA ASP A 323 -27.15 -41.17 33.74
C ASP A 323 -26.96 -41.52 35.22
N ILE A 324 -28.12 -41.84 35.84
CA ILE A 324 -28.36 -42.49 37.15
C ILE A 324 -28.47 -41.46 38.31
N GLU A 325 -29.54 -41.34 39.11
CA GLU A 325 -30.48 -42.33 39.67
C GLU A 325 -31.81 -41.70 40.15
N LYS A 326 -32.89 -42.49 40.18
CA LYS A 326 -34.20 -42.13 40.78
C LYS A 326 -34.14 -42.17 42.32
N LYS A 327 -34.71 -41.15 43.00
CA LYS A 327 -35.48 -41.35 44.25
C LYS A 327 -36.40 -40.15 44.62
N VAL A 328 -37.70 -40.46 44.61
CA VAL A 328 -38.80 -40.07 45.54
C VAL A 328 -39.15 -38.59 45.77
N VAL A 329 -40.30 -38.24 45.16
CA VAL A 329 -41.40 -37.35 45.55
C VAL A 329 -41.34 -36.65 46.91
N LYS A 330 -41.52 -35.31 46.88
CA LYS A 330 -42.45 -34.57 47.75
C LYS A 330 -42.97 -33.31 47.05
N GLU A 331 -44.19 -32.97 47.40
CA GLU A 331 -45.18 -32.18 46.67
C GLU A 331 -45.25 -30.72 47.20
N VAL A 332 -45.80 -29.82 46.37
CA VAL A 332 -46.29 -28.45 46.69
C VAL A 332 -45.16 -27.41 46.95
N ILE A 333 -45.06 -26.28 46.25
CA ILE A 333 -45.91 -25.07 46.35
C ILE A 333 -45.83 -24.27 45.05
N LYS A 334 -47.00 -23.91 44.50
CA LYS A 334 -47.15 -22.86 43.48
C LYS A 334 -46.96 -21.50 44.14
N GLU A 335 -45.99 -20.72 43.67
CA GLU A 335 -45.98 -19.28 43.92
C GLU A 335 -45.63 -18.43 42.68
N LYS A 336 -46.26 -17.26 42.67
CA LYS A 336 -46.66 -16.46 41.52
C LYS A 336 -45.48 -15.85 40.76
N ARG A 337 -45.41 -16.08 39.44
CA ARG A 337 -44.61 -15.24 38.55
C ARG A 337 -45.26 -13.85 38.43
N LYS A 338 -44.53 -12.81 38.86
CA LYS A 338 -44.87 -11.41 38.66
C LYS A 338 -45.10 -11.13 37.16
N ARG A 339 -46.21 -10.48 36.84
CA ARG A 339 -46.49 -9.92 35.52
C ARG A 339 -45.39 -8.90 35.17
N VAL A 340 -44.58 -9.22 34.17
CA VAL A 340 -43.80 -8.20 33.47
C VAL A 340 -44.79 -7.42 32.61
N VAL A 341 -44.90 -6.12 32.88
CA VAL A 341 -45.66 -5.17 32.08
C VAL A 341 -45.09 -5.20 30.66
N ILE A 342 -45.87 -5.74 29.73
CA ILE A 342 -45.60 -5.63 28.29
C ILE A 342 -45.69 -4.14 27.96
N ARG A 343 -44.53 -3.48 27.86
CA ARG A 343 -44.45 -2.24 27.08
C ARG A 343 -44.86 -2.62 25.66
N LYS A 344 -46.04 -2.17 25.22
CA LYS A 344 -46.41 -2.15 23.81
C LYS A 344 -45.27 -1.45 23.09
N SER A 345 -44.44 -2.22 22.40
CA SER A 345 -43.53 -1.66 21.41
C SER A 345 -44.41 -0.95 20.40
N PHE A 346 -44.18 0.35 20.23
CA PHE A 346 -44.69 1.06 19.07
C PHE A 346 -44.18 0.28 17.85
N LYS A 347 -45.10 -0.32 17.10
CA LYS A 347 -44.81 -0.72 15.72
C LYS A 347 -44.57 0.60 14.98
N ILE A 348 -43.30 1.00 14.92
CA ILE A 348 -42.83 1.88 13.88
C ILE A 348 -43.25 1.19 12.58
N LYS A 349 -44.16 1.81 11.83
CA LYS A 349 -44.39 1.40 10.45
C LYS A 349 -43.04 1.59 9.77
N GLU A 350 -42.32 0.50 9.54
CA GLU A 350 -41.23 0.51 8.58
C GLU A 350 -41.86 0.94 7.25
N ASP A 351 -41.49 2.14 6.81
CA ASP A 351 -41.64 2.50 5.42
C ASP A 351 -41.00 1.37 4.62
N LYS A 352 -41.81 0.71 3.78
CA LYS A 352 -41.34 -0.33 2.87
C LYS A 352 -40.31 0.29 1.93
N LYS A 353 -39.04 0.29 2.32
CA LYS A 353 -37.92 0.56 1.42
C LYS A 353 -38.04 -0.46 0.29
N ASP A 354 -38.09 0.07 -0.93
CA ASP A 354 -38.17 -0.71 -2.17
C ASP A 354 -37.01 -1.73 -2.20
N THR A 355 -37.30 -2.98 -1.87
CA THR A 355 -36.32 -4.06 -1.59
C THR A 355 -35.64 -4.62 -2.85
N LYS A 356 -35.94 -4.06 -4.02
CA LYS A 356 -35.51 -4.59 -5.32
C LYS A 356 -34.09 -4.14 -5.67
N THR A 357 -33.28 -5.09 -6.12
CA THR A 357 -31.89 -4.85 -6.54
C THR A 357 -31.83 -4.04 -7.83
N ALA A 358 -30.68 -3.44 -8.14
CA ALA A 358 -30.46 -2.70 -9.39
C ALA A 358 -30.72 -3.58 -10.63
N LEU A 359 -30.30 -4.85 -10.58
CA LEU A 359 -30.56 -5.82 -11.67
C LEU A 359 -32.05 -6.16 -11.77
N GLU A 360 -32.73 -6.41 -10.67
CA GLU A 360 -34.18 -6.69 -10.67
C GLU A 360 -35.00 -5.51 -11.19
N LYS A 361 -34.60 -4.28 -10.85
CA LYS A 361 -35.24 -3.07 -11.38
C LYS A 361 -35.10 -3.00 -12.91
N ALA A 362 -33.88 -3.22 -13.41
CA ALA A 362 -33.62 -3.24 -14.85
C ALA A 362 -34.38 -4.37 -15.57
N VAL A 363 -34.47 -5.55 -14.96
CA VAL A 363 -35.25 -6.69 -15.48
C VAL A 363 -36.73 -6.35 -15.55
N LEU A 364 -37.31 -5.77 -14.49
CA LEU A 364 -38.73 -5.40 -14.47
C LEU A 364 -39.06 -4.31 -15.49
N GLU A 365 -38.17 -3.33 -15.65
CA GLU A 365 -38.31 -2.26 -16.62
C GLU A 365 -38.16 -2.78 -18.05
N TYR A 366 -37.26 -3.74 -18.30
CA TYR A 366 -37.19 -4.47 -19.56
C TYR A 366 -38.49 -5.25 -19.83
N VAL A 367 -39.03 -5.96 -18.84
CA VAL A 367 -40.28 -6.72 -19.01
C VAL A 367 -41.45 -5.82 -19.42
N LYS A 368 -41.51 -4.61 -18.86
CA LYS A 368 -42.54 -3.59 -19.18
C LYS A 368 -42.32 -2.94 -20.54
N SER A 369 -41.10 -2.54 -20.86
CA SER A 369 -40.78 -1.70 -22.02
C SER A 369 -40.39 -2.49 -23.27
N LYS A 370 -39.91 -3.73 -23.09
CA LYS A 370 -39.24 -4.56 -24.10
C LYS A 370 -38.05 -3.87 -24.80
N LYS A 371 -37.45 -2.86 -24.15
CA LYS A 371 -36.28 -2.12 -24.64
C LYS A 371 -35.06 -2.41 -23.77
N PRO A 372 -33.84 -2.46 -24.35
CA PRO A 372 -32.61 -2.64 -23.59
C PRO A 372 -32.53 -1.64 -22.43
N THR A 373 -32.45 -2.15 -21.20
CA THR A 373 -32.52 -1.33 -19.99
C THR A 373 -31.18 -1.31 -19.27
N LEU A 374 -30.68 -0.12 -18.94
CA LEU A 374 -29.41 0.06 -18.25
C LEU A 374 -29.50 -0.40 -16.78
N VAL A 375 -28.52 -1.17 -16.34
CA VAL A 375 -28.35 -1.52 -14.92
C VAL A 375 -27.59 -0.41 -14.21
N ASP A 376 -28.14 0.10 -13.11
CA ASP A 376 -27.47 1.08 -12.25
C ASP A 376 -26.34 0.40 -11.45
N LEU A 377 -25.11 0.54 -11.96
CA LEU A 377 -23.92 -0.09 -11.37
C LEU A 377 -23.50 0.57 -10.05
N GLU A 378 -23.76 1.87 -9.85
CA GLU A 378 -23.44 2.56 -8.59
C GLU A 378 -24.36 2.07 -7.47
N LYS A 379 -25.66 1.96 -7.77
CA LYS A 379 -26.60 1.36 -6.83
C LYS A 379 -26.26 -0.10 -6.58
N ALA A 380 -25.93 -0.88 -7.62
CA ALA A 380 -25.51 -2.27 -7.45
C ALA A 380 -24.28 -2.41 -6.53
N LYS A 381 -23.32 -1.47 -6.60
CA LYS A 381 -22.13 -1.40 -5.73
C LYS A 381 -22.47 -1.13 -4.27
N SER A 382 -23.49 -0.32 -4.02
CA SER A 382 -24.00 -0.10 -2.66
C SER A 382 -24.79 -1.28 -2.09
N GLU A 383 -25.41 -2.10 -2.96
CA GLU A 383 -26.30 -3.20 -2.57
C GLU A 383 -25.57 -4.47 -2.13
N TYR A 384 -24.32 -4.67 -2.57
CA TYR A 384 -23.55 -5.86 -2.26
C TYR A 384 -22.07 -5.52 -2.04
N GLN A 385 -21.54 -5.93 -0.89
CA GLN A 385 -20.11 -5.82 -0.55
C GLN A 385 -19.48 -7.22 -0.53
N PHE A 386 -18.33 -7.35 -1.19
CA PHE A 386 -17.62 -8.62 -1.27
C PHE A 386 -16.90 -8.93 0.05
N SER A 387 -17.06 -10.16 0.55
CA SER A 387 -16.29 -10.63 1.69
C SER A 387 -14.84 -10.93 1.29
N LYS A 388 -13.89 -10.78 2.22
CA LYS A 388 -12.47 -11.07 1.99
C LYS A 388 -12.22 -12.49 1.47
N SER A 389 -12.94 -13.48 1.99
CA SER A 389 -12.80 -14.88 1.58
C SER A 389 -13.23 -15.10 0.13
N LEU A 390 -14.24 -14.36 -0.34
CA LEU A 390 -14.71 -14.39 -1.72
C LEU A 390 -13.72 -13.68 -2.66
N ILE A 391 -13.17 -12.54 -2.24
CA ILE A 391 -12.11 -11.84 -2.98
C ILE A 391 -10.86 -12.73 -3.12
N LYS A 392 -10.44 -13.41 -2.05
CA LYS A 392 -9.30 -14.36 -2.08
C LYS A 392 -9.57 -15.52 -3.04
N LYS A 393 -10.81 -16.03 -3.13
CA LYS A 393 -11.19 -17.05 -4.13
C LYS A 393 -11.13 -16.54 -5.56
N PHE A 394 -11.58 -15.31 -5.81
CA PHE A 394 -11.54 -14.70 -7.16
C PHE A 394 -10.12 -14.33 -7.60
N ASN A 395 -9.26 -13.88 -6.68
CA ASN A 395 -7.88 -13.52 -6.97
C ASN A 395 -6.89 -14.70 -6.96
N GLY A 396 -7.22 -15.78 -6.26
CA GLY A 396 -6.42 -17.00 -6.22
C GLY A 396 -6.86 -18.01 -7.29
N PRO A 397 -7.53 -19.11 -6.92
CA PRO A 397 -7.77 -20.27 -7.79
C PRO A 397 -8.67 -19.97 -9.00
N LEU A 398 -9.55 -18.96 -8.94
CA LEU A 398 -10.47 -18.66 -10.03
C LEU A 398 -9.88 -17.72 -11.10
N ARG A 399 -8.68 -17.22 -10.90
CA ARG A 399 -8.00 -16.27 -11.79
C ARG A 399 -7.61 -16.86 -13.15
N PRO A 400 -7.07 -18.09 -13.28
CA PRO A 400 -6.76 -18.69 -14.58
C PRO A 400 -7.98 -18.81 -15.50
N TYR A 401 -9.18 -18.93 -14.91
CA TYR A 401 -10.45 -18.98 -15.64
C TYR A 401 -10.90 -17.62 -16.19
N GLN A 402 -10.19 -16.52 -15.90
CA GLN A 402 -10.41 -15.20 -16.51
C GLN A 402 -9.65 -15.01 -17.83
N THR A 403 -8.80 -15.96 -18.22
CA THR A 403 -8.04 -15.87 -19.47
C THR A 403 -8.94 -16.10 -20.69
N ILE A 404 -8.63 -15.47 -21.83
CA ILE A 404 -9.37 -15.68 -23.08
C ILE A 404 -9.39 -17.17 -23.45
N LYS A 405 -8.28 -17.88 -23.25
CA LYS A 405 -8.16 -19.31 -23.56
C LYS A 405 -9.14 -20.14 -22.73
N ALA A 406 -9.13 -19.96 -21.40
CA ALA A 406 -10.02 -20.70 -20.51
C ALA A 406 -11.50 -20.37 -20.78
N LEU A 407 -11.84 -19.09 -20.97
CA LEU A 407 -13.22 -18.68 -21.26
C LEU A 407 -13.70 -19.20 -22.62
N LYS A 408 -12.85 -19.23 -23.65
CA LYS A 408 -13.19 -19.84 -24.94
C LYS A 408 -13.36 -21.35 -24.82
N GLU A 409 -12.51 -22.02 -24.05
CA GLU A 409 -12.61 -23.45 -23.80
C GLU A 409 -13.91 -23.81 -23.06
N MET A 410 -14.25 -23.06 -21.99
CA MET A 410 -15.52 -23.20 -21.27
C MET A 410 -16.74 -22.88 -22.14
N ARG A 411 -16.62 -21.89 -23.04
CA ARG A 411 -17.69 -21.61 -24.01
C ARG A 411 -17.88 -22.76 -24.98
N GLN A 412 -16.80 -23.37 -25.46
CA GLN A 412 -16.85 -24.45 -26.44
C GLN A 412 -17.29 -25.79 -25.82
N LYS A 413 -16.79 -26.12 -24.62
CA LYS A 413 -17.03 -27.40 -23.95
C LYS A 413 -18.26 -27.38 -23.03
N ASP A 414 -18.41 -26.31 -22.24
CA ASP A 414 -19.45 -26.21 -21.21
C ASP A 414 -20.59 -25.25 -21.62
N THR A 415 -20.56 -24.71 -22.84
CA THR A 415 -21.54 -23.74 -23.37
C THR A 415 -21.68 -22.45 -22.54
N LEU A 416 -20.64 -22.06 -21.80
CA LEU A 416 -20.63 -20.92 -20.89
C LEU A 416 -21.22 -19.64 -21.51
N GLY A 417 -22.09 -18.95 -20.76
CA GLY A 417 -22.79 -17.74 -21.20
C GLY A 417 -24.05 -18.01 -22.01
N SER A 418 -24.50 -19.28 -22.09
CA SER A 418 -25.77 -19.70 -22.67
C SER A 418 -26.90 -19.77 -21.62
N ILE A 419 -28.12 -20.07 -22.05
CA ILE A 419 -29.26 -20.30 -21.14
C ILE A 419 -28.99 -21.50 -20.21
N GLY A 420 -28.36 -22.56 -20.73
CA GLY A 420 -28.09 -23.79 -19.96
C GLY A 420 -26.98 -23.63 -18.93
N THR A 421 -25.97 -22.81 -19.25
CA THR A 421 -24.83 -22.49 -18.38
C THR A 421 -24.57 -20.99 -18.35
N PRO A 422 -25.42 -20.22 -17.64
CA PRO A 422 -25.29 -18.77 -17.55
C PRO A 422 -24.05 -18.37 -16.75
N PHE A 423 -23.51 -17.21 -17.06
CA PHE A 423 -22.36 -16.65 -16.37
C PHE A 423 -22.76 -16.06 -15.00
N SER A 424 -21.89 -16.18 -14.00
CA SER A 424 -22.20 -15.68 -12.66
C SER A 424 -22.27 -14.15 -12.62
N TYR A 425 -23.41 -13.59 -12.21
CA TYR A 425 -23.54 -12.14 -12.01
C TYR A 425 -22.65 -11.64 -10.88
N LEU A 426 -22.48 -12.45 -9.82
CA LEU A 426 -21.57 -12.14 -8.71
C LEU A 426 -20.14 -11.93 -9.21
N PHE A 427 -19.67 -12.81 -10.10
CA PHE A 427 -18.34 -12.70 -10.67
C PHE A 427 -18.22 -11.56 -11.68
N LEU A 428 -19.26 -11.30 -12.48
CA LEU A 428 -19.30 -10.13 -13.36
C LEU A 428 -19.25 -8.82 -12.55
N ARG A 429 -19.97 -8.75 -11.42
CA ARG A 429 -19.93 -7.62 -10.49
C ARG A 429 -18.55 -7.42 -9.88
N TYR A 430 -17.87 -8.51 -9.55
CA TYR A 430 -16.48 -8.45 -9.10
C TYR A 430 -15.59 -7.78 -10.16
N LEU A 431 -15.69 -8.18 -11.43
CA LEU A 431 -14.91 -7.55 -12.48
C LEU A 431 -15.24 -6.06 -12.69
N LEU A 432 -16.52 -5.69 -12.56
CA LEU A 432 -16.99 -4.30 -12.73
C LEU A 432 -16.60 -3.39 -11.55
N ASP A 433 -16.80 -3.84 -10.31
CA ASP A 433 -16.61 -3.01 -9.11
C ASP A 433 -15.14 -2.69 -8.80
N TYR A 434 -14.26 -3.62 -9.19
CA TYR A 434 -12.81 -3.53 -9.02
C TYR A 434 -12.09 -3.09 -10.31
N GLU A 435 -12.85 -2.63 -11.31
CA GLU A 435 -12.30 -2.07 -12.56
C GLU A 435 -11.30 -3.01 -13.26
N LEU A 436 -11.59 -4.31 -13.27
CA LEU A 436 -10.71 -5.33 -13.88
C LEU A 436 -10.91 -5.36 -15.40
N HIS A 437 -10.46 -4.30 -16.07
CA HIS A 437 -10.66 -4.06 -17.50
C HIS A 437 -10.24 -5.25 -18.36
N GLN A 438 -9.07 -5.86 -18.08
CA GLN A 438 -8.60 -7.02 -18.84
C GLN A 438 -9.56 -8.21 -18.72
N GLY A 439 -10.10 -8.48 -17.54
CA GLY A 439 -11.07 -9.56 -17.33
C GLY A 439 -12.36 -9.31 -18.12
N LEU A 440 -12.85 -8.08 -18.12
CA LEU A 440 -14.05 -7.67 -18.88
C LEU A 440 -13.83 -7.75 -20.40
N PHE A 441 -12.68 -7.31 -20.91
CA PHE A 441 -12.33 -7.47 -22.32
C PHE A 441 -12.15 -8.94 -22.73
N ASN A 442 -11.53 -9.75 -21.87
CA ASN A 442 -11.40 -11.19 -22.11
C ASN A 442 -12.78 -11.85 -22.21
N LEU A 443 -13.71 -11.45 -21.34
CA LEU A 443 -15.08 -11.91 -21.33
C LEU A 443 -15.82 -11.52 -22.61
N GLN A 444 -15.77 -10.25 -23.03
CA GLN A 444 -16.35 -9.81 -24.30
C GLN A 444 -15.74 -10.54 -25.50
N THR A 445 -14.43 -10.76 -25.50
CA THR A 445 -13.73 -11.45 -26.60
C THR A 445 -14.11 -12.93 -26.66
N ALA A 446 -14.31 -13.56 -25.50
CA ALA A 446 -14.62 -14.98 -25.42
C ALA A 446 -16.11 -15.28 -25.62
N LEU A 447 -17.01 -14.51 -25.00
CA LEU A 447 -18.46 -14.74 -25.00
C LEU A 447 -19.23 -13.87 -26.01
N GLY A 448 -18.64 -12.74 -26.44
CA GLY A 448 -19.31 -11.71 -27.23
C GLY A 448 -19.85 -10.58 -26.36
N ASN A 449 -20.48 -9.58 -26.99
CA ASN A 449 -21.05 -8.43 -26.28
C ASN A 449 -22.32 -8.77 -25.51
N SER A 450 -23.04 -9.83 -25.90
CA SER A 450 -24.27 -10.28 -25.24
C SER A 450 -24.17 -11.74 -24.83
N PHE A 451 -24.53 -12.04 -23.58
CA PHE A 451 -24.48 -13.39 -22.99
C PHE A 451 -25.46 -13.50 -21.83
N TYR A 452 -25.79 -14.71 -21.40
CA TYR A 452 -26.69 -14.94 -20.28
C TYR A 452 -25.95 -14.92 -18.95
N ILE A 453 -26.55 -14.28 -17.95
CA ILE A 453 -26.10 -14.26 -16.56
C ILE A 453 -27.15 -14.83 -15.61
N ILE A 454 -26.70 -15.25 -14.44
CA ILE A 454 -27.55 -15.70 -13.33
C ILE A 454 -27.23 -14.88 -12.08
N ASP A 455 -28.27 -14.43 -11.36
CA ASP A 455 -28.10 -13.66 -10.13
C ASP A 455 -27.86 -14.58 -8.94
N ASP A 456 -26.58 -14.94 -8.78
CA ASP A 456 -26.09 -15.77 -7.67
C ASP A 456 -26.10 -15.03 -6.31
N ILE A 457 -26.21 -13.68 -6.32
CA ILE A 457 -26.26 -12.87 -5.09
C ILE A 457 -27.60 -13.13 -4.38
N LYS A 458 -28.68 -13.20 -5.15
CA LYS A 458 -30.04 -13.50 -4.64
C LYS A 458 -30.46 -14.96 -4.84
N LYS A 459 -29.59 -15.80 -5.40
CA LYS A 459 -29.86 -17.22 -5.74
C LYS A 459 -31.06 -17.38 -6.67
N VAL A 460 -31.28 -16.41 -7.57
CA VAL A 460 -32.37 -16.45 -8.55
C VAL A 460 -31.96 -17.38 -9.69
N LYS A 461 -32.78 -18.38 -9.99
CA LYS A 461 -32.43 -19.44 -10.95
C LYS A 461 -32.69 -19.08 -12.43
N LYS A 462 -33.31 -17.94 -12.72
CA LYS A 462 -33.71 -17.57 -14.09
C LYS A 462 -32.56 -16.82 -14.79
N PRO A 463 -32.04 -17.32 -15.92
CA PRO A 463 -31.05 -16.61 -16.72
C PRO A 463 -31.61 -15.32 -17.33
N VAL A 464 -30.81 -14.27 -17.29
CA VAL A 464 -31.08 -12.97 -17.92
C VAL A 464 -30.01 -12.72 -18.96
N LYS A 465 -30.39 -12.38 -20.19
CA LYS A 465 -29.44 -11.98 -21.22
C LYS A 465 -29.07 -10.53 -21.01
N VAL A 466 -27.78 -10.30 -20.91
CA VAL A 466 -27.21 -8.97 -20.73
C VAL A 466 -26.26 -8.63 -21.85
N LYS A 467 -26.11 -7.33 -22.09
CA LYS A 467 -25.12 -6.76 -23.00
C LYS A 467 -24.14 -5.89 -22.23
N LEU A 468 -22.87 -6.25 -22.34
CA LEU A 468 -21.75 -5.52 -21.77
C LEU A 468 -21.09 -4.70 -22.88
N ILE A 469 -21.01 -3.38 -22.71
CA ILE A 469 -20.37 -2.49 -23.68
C ILE A 469 -19.38 -1.52 -23.00
N ASN A 470 -18.30 -1.26 -23.73
CA ASN A 470 -17.31 -0.22 -23.45
C ASN A 470 -16.83 0.31 -24.81
N ASN A 471 -17.47 1.37 -25.28
CA ASN A 471 -17.20 2.01 -26.58
C ASN A 471 -17.31 3.54 -26.45
N LYS A 472 -17.18 4.23 -27.58
CA LYS A 472 -17.32 5.69 -27.67
C LYS A 472 -18.68 6.21 -27.17
N GLU A 473 -19.76 5.46 -27.40
CA GLU A 473 -21.12 5.83 -26.95
C GLU A 473 -21.25 5.83 -25.42
N THR A 474 -20.42 5.01 -24.76
CA THR A 474 -20.34 4.93 -23.30
C THR A 474 -19.26 5.82 -22.68
N ASN A 475 -18.60 6.67 -23.45
CA ASN A 475 -17.39 7.40 -23.01
C ASN A 475 -16.32 6.48 -22.43
N TYR A 476 -16.15 5.29 -23.01
CA TYR A 476 -15.22 4.26 -22.57
C TYR A 476 -15.41 3.74 -21.13
N GLN A 477 -16.62 3.93 -20.57
CA GLN A 477 -17.02 3.35 -19.29
C GLN A 477 -17.81 2.06 -19.51
N TRP A 478 -17.57 1.06 -18.66
CA TRP A 478 -18.33 -0.18 -18.71
C TRP A 478 -19.80 0.05 -18.35
N LYS A 479 -20.70 -0.33 -19.26
CA LYS A 479 -22.14 -0.29 -19.03
C LYS A 479 -22.75 -1.67 -19.29
N LEU A 480 -23.71 -2.04 -18.44
CA LEU A 480 -24.42 -3.31 -18.51
C LEU A 480 -25.90 -3.06 -18.81
N PHE A 481 -26.43 -3.69 -19.84
CA PHE A 481 -27.83 -3.59 -20.27
C PHE A 481 -28.52 -4.94 -20.17
N VAL A 482 -29.79 -4.97 -19.77
CA VAL A 482 -30.65 -6.15 -19.87
C VAL A 482 -31.31 -6.16 -21.24
N GLU A 483 -31.14 -7.24 -22.00
CA GLU A 483 -31.67 -7.40 -23.37
C GLU A 483 -32.74 -8.49 -23.50
N GLU A 484 -32.79 -9.48 -22.61
CA GLU A 484 -33.76 -10.58 -22.68
C GLU A 484 -33.93 -11.23 -21.30
N VAL A 485 -35.12 -11.74 -20.99
CA VAL A 485 -35.39 -12.44 -19.73
C VAL A 485 -36.06 -13.77 -20.06
N THR A 486 -35.48 -14.88 -19.60
CA THR A 486 -36.02 -16.21 -19.89
C THR A 486 -37.21 -16.54 -18.97
N GLY A 487 -38.28 -17.09 -19.53
CA GLY A 487 -39.44 -17.59 -18.76
C GLY A 487 -40.28 -16.51 -18.08
N VAL A 488 -40.66 -15.46 -18.82
CA VAL A 488 -41.72 -14.50 -18.47
C VAL A 488 -43.06 -15.01 -18.94
#